data_AF-A0A978TYN6-F1
#
_entry.id   AF-A0A978TYN6-F1
#
_cell.length_a   1.000
_cell.length_b   1.000
_cell.length_c   1.000
_cell.angle_alpha   90.00
_cell.angle_beta   90.00
_cell.angle_gamma   90.00
#
_symmetry.space_group_name_H-M   'P 1'
#
loop_
_entity.id
_entity.type
_entity.pdbx_description
1 polymer ?
#
loop_
_entity_poly.entity_id
_entity_poly.type
_entity_poly.pdbx_seq_one_letter_code
_entity_poly.pdbx_strand_id
1 'polypeptide(L)'
;PPPSTGAAAPAQVMASTPGQPPASPPGRSLVELLGGAAFTGFEGGLLAIAILSLLGTIILSPLLWLLLMGGLIWGQSRRLIERSEMIAIAGGTLLLVWLAPWLNRVALGQLLGPGLPSLLLVAIAGALIAVVVTTLFRLIYLILSRVV
;
A
#
# COMPACT_ATOMS: atom_id res chain seq x y z
N PRO A 1 -53.73 -9.99 58.18
CA PRO A 1 -54.04 -9.08 57.06
C PRO A 1 -52.89 -9.14 56.04
N PRO A 2 -53.20 -9.16 54.74
CA PRO A 2 -52.35 -9.71 53.66
C PRO A 2 -51.21 -8.77 53.19
N PRO A 3 -50.21 -9.31 52.46
CA PRO A 3 -49.10 -8.55 51.87
C PRO A 3 -49.57 -7.64 50.73
N SER A 4 -49.14 -6.38 50.75
CA SER A 4 -49.36 -5.42 49.66
C SER A 4 -48.46 -5.74 48.47
N THR A 5 -49.11 -6.03 47.35
CA THR A 5 -48.61 -6.23 45.99
C THR A 5 -47.72 -5.07 45.52
N GLY A 6 -46.42 -5.30 45.37
CA GLY A 6 -45.56 -4.48 44.51
C GLY A 6 -45.82 -4.86 43.05
N ALA A 7 -46.47 -3.97 42.30
CA ALA A 7 -46.74 -4.14 40.88
C ALA A 7 -45.42 -4.25 40.08
N ALA A 8 -45.29 -5.33 39.32
CA ALA A 8 -44.22 -5.51 38.36
C ALA A 8 -44.33 -4.44 37.25
N ALA A 9 -43.30 -3.61 37.10
CA ALA A 9 -43.16 -2.74 35.94
C ALA A 9 -42.97 -3.61 34.68
N PRO A 10 -43.70 -3.35 33.58
CA PRO A 10 -43.48 -4.11 32.35
C PRO A 10 -42.08 -3.80 31.81
N ALA A 11 -41.28 -4.86 31.67
CA ALA A 11 -40.04 -4.82 30.93
C ALA A 11 -40.33 -4.31 29.51
N GLN A 12 -39.78 -3.14 29.16
CA GLN A 12 -39.78 -2.68 27.78
C GLN A 12 -38.92 -3.65 26.98
N VAL A 13 -39.58 -4.55 26.26
CA VAL A 13 -38.96 -5.36 25.21
C VAL A 13 -38.52 -4.35 24.14
N MET A 14 -37.24 -3.97 24.15
CA MET A 14 -36.64 -3.26 23.03
C MET A 14 -36.85 -4.13 21.79
N ALA A 15 -37.75 -3.67 20.91
CA ALA A 15 -37.97 -4.27 19.61
C ALA A 15 -36.65 -4.25 18.84
N SER A 16 -36.04 -5.40 18.67
CA SER A 16 -34.97 -5.60 17.70
C SER A 16 -35.56 -5.36 16.31
N THR A 17 -35.16 -4.26 15.65
CA THR A 17 -35.51 -4.02 14.25
C THR A 17 -34.97 -5.17 13.40
N PRO A 18 -35.82 -5.97 12.72
CA PRO A 18 -35.35 -7.03 11.86
C PRO A 18 -34.97 -6.43 10.50
N GLY A 19 -33.76 -6.73 10.02
CA GLY A 19 -33.47 -6.65 8.59
C GLY A 19 -32.42 -5.65 8.11
N GLN A 20 -31.36 -5.37 8.87
CA GLN A 20 -30.16 -4.84 8.23
C GLN A 20 -29.39 -6.03 7.62
N PRO A 21 -29.35 -6.19 6.27
CA PRO A 21 -28.51 -7.20 5.67
C PRO A 21 -27.06 -6.99 6.12
N PRO A 22 -26.29 -8.05 6.39
CA PRO A 22 -24.88 -7.91 6.75
C PRO A 22 -24.21 -7.09 5.64
N ALA A 23 -23.73 -5.89 6.00
CA ALA A 23 -23.00 -5.05 5.07
C ALA A 23 -21.84 -5.89 4.53
N SER A 24 -21.90 -6.28 3.25
CA SER A 24 -20.78 -6.95 2.61
C SER A 24 -19.55 -6.08 2.85
N PRO A 25 -18.44 -6.64 3.35
CA PRO A 25 -17.25 -5.86 3.62
C PRO A 25 -16.90 -5.10 2.34
N PRO A 26 -16.68 -3.77 2.39
CA PRO A 26 -16.46 -2.99 1.19
C PRO A 26 -15.24 -3.58 0.47
N GLY A 27 -15.50 -4.23 -0.66
CA GLY A 27 -14.45 -4.69 -1.56
C GLY A 27 -13.58 -3.50 -1.93
N ARG A 28 -12.26 -3.65 -1.82
CA ARG A 28 -11.32 -2.57 -2.12
C ARG A 28 -11.58 -2.07 -3.54
N SER A 29 -11.81 -0.76 -3.69
CA SER A 29 -12.10 -0.17 -5.00
C SER A 29 -10.95 -0.42 -5.97
N LEU A 30 -11.25 -0.60 -7.25
CA LEU A 30 -10.25 -0.72 -8.32
C LEU A 30 -9.23 0.41 -8.29
N VAL A 31 -9.72 1.64 -8.09
CA VAL A 31 -8.88 2.84 -8.03
C VAL A 31 -7.96 2.81 -6.80
N GLU A 32 -8.45 2.26 -5.69
CA GLU A 32 -7.67 2.13 -4.47
C GLU A 32 -6.59 1.05 -4.60
N LEU A 33 -6.92 -0.07 -5.23
CA LEU A 33 -5.97 -1.15 -5.50
C LEU A 33 -4.88 -0.70 -6.47
N LEU A 34 -5.27 -0.08 -7.59
CA LEU A 34 -4.33 0.35 -8.63
C LEU A 34 -3.51 1.56 -8.19
N GLY A 35 -4.12 2.49 -7.46
CA GLY A 35 -3.41 3.61 -6.83
C GLY A 35 -2.41 3.14 -5.78
N GLY A 36 -2.76 2.12 -4.99
CA GLY A 36 -1.84 1.48 -4.04
C GLY A 36 -0.68 0.79 -4.74
N ALA A 37 -0.96 0.05 -5.81
CA ALA A 37 0.07 -0.60 -6.62
C ALA A 37 1.03 0.41 -7.27
N ALA A 38 0.49 1.48 -7.86
CA ALA A 38 1.29 2.53 -8.49
C ALA A 38 2.21 3.22 -7.47
N PHE A 39 1.68 3.57 -6.30
CA PHE A 39 2.47 4.16 -5.23
C PHE A 39 3.58 3.23 -4.75
N THR A 40 3.24 1.96 -4.49
CA THR A 40 4.20 0.96 -4.04
C THR A 40 5.28 0.76 -5.09
N GLY A 41 4.94 0.64 -6.37
CA GLY A 41 5.96 0.56 -7.42
C GLY A 41 6.82 1.82 -7.54
N PHE A 42 6.25 3.01 -7.34
CA PHE A 42 6.98 4.28 -7.33
C PHE A 42 8.00 4.35 -6.19
N GLU A 43 7.55 4.09 -4.96
CA GLU A 43 8.41 4.05 -3.78
C GLU A 43 9.45 2.95 -3.88
N GLY A 44 9.07 1.77 -4.39
CA GLY A 44 10.00 0.68 -4.63
C GLY A 44 11.11 1.06 -5.59
N GLY A 45 10.79 1.82 -6.65
CA GLY A 45 11.77 2.36 -7.59
C GLY A 45 12.74 3.34 -6.92
N LEU A 46 12.23 4.31 -6.17
CA LEU A 46 13.07 5.28 -5.44
C LEU A 46 13.93 4.62 -4.36
N LEU A 47 13.35 3.66 -3.64
CA LEU A 47 14.04 2.89 -2.61
C LEU A 47 15.14 2.00 -3.22
N ALA A 48 14.88 1.41 -4.39
CA ALA A 48 15.90 0.64 -5.12
C ALA A 48 17.09 1.52 -5.48
N ILE A 49 16.84 2.75 -5.98
CA ILE A 49 17.89 3.72 -6.28
C ILE A 49 18.68 4.08 -5.02
N ALA A 50 18.00 4.34 -3.91
CA ALA A 50 18.63 4.70 -2.65
C ALA A 50 19.56 3.58 -2.13
N ILE A 51 19.07 2.34 -2.10
CA ILE A 51 19.82 1.20 -1.57
C ILE A 51 20.94 0.79 -2.52
N LEU A 52 20.69 0.77 -3.83
CA LEU A 52 21.71 0.46 -4.83
C LEU A 52 22.85 1.47 -4.80
N SER A 53 22.56 2.75 -4.57
CA SER A 53 23.59 3.77 -4.41
C SER A 53 24.34 3.70 -3.09
N LEU A 54 23.69 3.27 -2.01
CA LEU A 54 24.31 3.22 -0.68
C LEU A 54 25.14 1.95 -0.46
N LEU A 55 24.62 0.79 -0.90
CA LEU A 55 25.22 -0.53 -0.67
C LEU A 55 25.84 -1.14 -1.93
N GLY A 56 25.65 -0.53 -3.11
CA GLY A 56 26.08 -1.12 -4.38
C GLY A 56 25.28 -2.39 -4.74
N THR A 57 25.89 -3.25 -5.54
CA THR A 57 25.32 -4.52 -6.04
C THR A 57 25.61 -5.74 -5.15
N ILE A 58 26.05 -5.52 -3.90
CA ILE A 58 26.24 -6.60 -2.93
C ILE A 58 24.91 -7.31 -2.70
N ILE A 59 24.89 -8.64 -2.55
CA ILE A 59 23.66 -9.46 -2.35
C ILE A 59 22.74 -8.93 -1.22
N LEU A 60 23.31 -8.24 -0.24
CA LEU A 60 22.57 -7.57 0.84
C LEU A 60 21.64 -6.45 0.34
N SER A 61 21.98 -5.77 -0.74
CA SER A 61 21.21 -4.67 -1.35
C SER A 61 19.81 -5.11 -1.80
N PRO A 62 19.64 -6.14 -2.65
CA PRO A 62 18.30 -6.61 -3.03
C PRO A 62 17.53 -7.24 -1.86
N LEU A 63 18.20 -7.90 -0.91
CA LEU A 63 17.56 -8.47 0.28
C LEU A 63 16.98 -7.37 1.18
N LEU A 64 17.77 -6.33 1.46
CA LEU A 64 17.33 -5.18 2.25
C LEU A 64 16.20 -4.43 1.55
N TRP A 65 16.30 -4.28 0.23
CA TRP A 65 15.24 -3.70 -0.57
C TRP A 65 13.94 -4.50 -0.44
N LEU A 66 13.98 -5.83 -0.63
CA LEU A 66 12.80 -6.69 -0.47
C LEU A 66 12.22 -6.63 0.94
N LEU A 67 13.06 -6.55 1.98
CA LEU A 67 12.63 -6.44 3.36
C LEU A 67 11.86 -5.14 3.62
N LEU A 68 12.42 -4.00 3.22
CA LEU A 68 11.80 -2.69 3.37
C LEU A 68 10.52 -2.58 2.52
N MET A 69 10.57 -3.13 1.31
CA MET A 69 9.43 -3.16 0.41
C MET A 69 8.29 -4.01 0.97
N GLY A 70 8.61 -5.19 1.50
CA GLY A 70 7.68 -6.06 2.21
C GLY A 70 7.07 -5.38 3.43
N GLY A 71 7.87 -4.65 4.20
CA GLY A 71 7.40 -3.82 5.32
C GLY A 71 6.40 -2.75 4.88
N LEU A 72 6.67 -2.04 3.78
CA LEU A 72 5.78 -1.03 3.22
C LEU A 72 4.44 -1.63 2.79
N ILE A 73 4.48 -2.74 2.04
CA ILE A 73 3.31 -3.47 1.56
C ILE A 73 2.49 -3.99 2.75
N TRP A 74 3.15 -4.52 3.78
CA TRP A 74 2.50 -5.01 4.98
C TRP A 74 1.81 -3.89 5.77
N GLY A 75 2.47 -2.74 5.92
CA GLY A 75 1.88 -1.55 6.55
C GLY A 75 0.65 -1.04 5.80
N GLN A 76 0.70 -0.98 4.46
CA GLN A 76 -0.45 -0.64 3.62
C GLN A 76 -1.59 -1.65 3.69
N SER A 77 -1.25 -2.94 3.81
CA SER A 77 -2.24 -4.04 3.92
C SER A 77 -3.01 -3.96 5.23
N ARG A 78 -2.34 -3.59 6.33
CA ARG A 78 -2.93 -3.45 7.66
C ARG A 78 -3.70 -2.14 7.88
N ARG A 79 -3.78 -1.25 6.88
CA ARG A 79 -4.31 0.13 7.02
C ARG A 79 -3.65 0.92 8.16
N LEU A 80 -2.40 0.59 8.51
CA LEU A 80 -1.63 1.32 9.51
C LEU A 80 -1.12 2.67 8.97
N ILE A 81 -1.11 2.82 7.64
CA ILE A 81 -0.66 4.00 6.92
C ILE A 81 -1.89 4.62 6.25
N GLU A 82 -2.26 5.83 6.67
CA GLU A 82 -3.33 6.58 6.01
C GLU A 82 -2.89 7.07 4.62
N ARG A 83 -3.86 7.37 3.75
CA ARG A 83 -3.60 7.79 2.36
C ARG A 83 -2.75 9.07 2.29
N SER A 84 -2.87 9.93 3.30
CA SER A 84 -2.08 11.15 3.50
C SER A 84 -0.62 10.85 3.85
N GLU A 85 -0.39 9.92 4.79
CA GLU A 85 0.94 9.50 5.23
C GLU A 85 1.72 8.82 4.12
N MET A 86 1.02 8.07 3.27
CA MET A 86 1.57 7.45 2.08
C MET A 86 2.20 8.53 1.17
N ILE A 87 1.45 9.60 0.84
CA ILE A 87 1.97 10.71 0.03
C ILE A 87 3.14 11.41 0.72
N ALA A 88 3.09 11.58 2.04
CA ALA A 88 4.19 12.19 2.80
C ALA A 88 5.47 11.34 2.74
N ILE A 89 5.35 10.02 2.87
CA ILE A 89 6.48 9.09 2.72
C ILE A 89 7.04 9.22 1.30
N ALA A 90 6.22 9.15 0.25
CA ALA A 90 6.76 9.23 -1.10
C ALA A 90 7.37 10.58 -1.48
N GLY A 91 6.74 11.67 -1.03
CA GLY A 91 7.33 13.00 -1.16
C GLY A 91 8.66 13.09 -0.43
N GLY A 92 8.75 12.51 0.77
CA GLY A 92 9.96 12.45 1.57
C GLY A 92 11.07 11.63 0.92
N THR A 93 10.77 10.42 0.43
CA THR A 93 11.73 9.55 -0.24
C THR A 93 12.24 10.20 -1.52
N LEU A 94 11.35 10.80 -2.32
CA LEU A 94 11.74 11.52 -3.53
C LEU A 94 12.63 12.72 -3.20
N LEU A 95 12.26 13.52 -2.20
CA LEU A 95 13.04 14.68 -1.78
C LEU A 95 14.42 14.27 -1.27
N LEU A 96 14.50 13.19 -0.47
CA LEU A 96 15.74 12.64 0.04
C LEU A 96 16.67 12.19 -1.10
N VAL A 97 16.17 11.40 -2.05
CA VAL A 97 16.96 10.88 -3.17
C VAL A 97 17.36 12.02 -4.14
N TRP A 98 16.53 13.04 -4.27
CA TRP A 98 16.84 14.21 -5.09
C TRP A 98 17.89 15.12 -4.46
N LEU A 99 17.76 15.41 -3.16
CA LEU A 99 18.64 16.31 -2.43
C LEU A 99 20.01 15.69 -2.11
N ALA A 100 20.11 14.36 -2.13
CA ALA A 100 21.35 13.62 -2.01
C ALA A 100 21.90 13.22 -3.41
N PRO A 101 22.69 14.09 -4.09
CA PRO A 101 23.19 13.81 -5.44
C PRO A 101 24.12 12.59 -5.50
N TRP A 102 24.73 12.15 -4.40
CA TRP A 102 25.47 10.89 -4.38
C TRP A 102 24.54 9.68 -4.55
N LEU A 103 23.28 9.76 -4.10
CA LEU A 103 22.29 8.70 -4.15
C LEU A 103 21.68 8.49 -5.54
N ASN A 104 21.70 9.51 -6.40
CA ASN A 104 21.23 9.37 -7.79
C ASN A 104 22.39 9.20 -8.79
N ARG A 105 23.56 9.79 -8.53
CA ARG A 105 24.73 9.68 -9.42
C ARG A 105 25.37 8.30 -9.40
N VAL A 106 25.41 7.62 -8.25
CA VAL A 106 26.07 6.30 -8.15
C VAL A 106 25.23 5.22 -8.83
N ALA A 107 23.94 5.09 -8.51
CA ALA A 107 23.06 4.10 -9.13
C ALA A 107 22.72 4.42 -10.59
N LEU A 108 22.39 5.67 -10.93
CA LEU A 108 21.87 6.02 -12.26
C LEU A 108 22.91 6.65 -13.18
N GLY A 109 23.95 7.29 -12.63
CA GLY A 109 24.96 7.99 -13.42
C GLY A 109 25.79 7.06 -14.31
N GLN A 110 25.91 5.78 -13.96
CA GLN A 110 26.60 4.77 -14.79
C GLN A 110 25.72 4.23 -15.94
N LEU A 111 24.39 4.30 -15.82
CA LEU A 111 23.47 3.58 -16.72
C LEU A 111 22.58 4.52 -17.58
N LEU A 112 22.12 5.63 -17.01
CA LEU A 112 21.09 6.50 -17.59
C LEU A 112 21.46 8.00 -17.55
N GLY A 113 22.60 8.34 -16.93
CA GLY A 113 23.02 9.71 -16.70
C GLY A 113 22.42 10.32 -15.43
N PRO A 114 23.13 11.26 -14.78
CA PRO A 114 22.69 11.85 -13.53
C PRO A 114 21.63 12.93 -13.75
N GLY A 115 20.53 12.88 -13.00
CA GLY A 115 19.54 13.96 -12.99
C GLY A 115 18.15 13.53 -12.55
N LEU A 116 17.26 14.51 -12.42
CA LEU A 116 15.85 14.26 -12.10
C LEU A 116 15.12 13.38 -13.13
N PRO A 117 15.37 13.51 -14.46
CA PRO A 117 14.65 12.70 -15.44
C PRO A 117 14.88 11.20 -15.30
N SER A 118 16.11 10.76 -15.04
CA SER A 118 16.42 9.34 -14.84
C SER A 118 15.83 8.81 -13.53
N LEU A 119 15.78 9.65 -12.48
CA LEU A 119 15.12 9.31 -11.22
C LEU A 119 13.61 9.07 -11.41
N LEU A 120 12.94 10.02 -12.07
CA LEU A 120 11.52 9.93 -12.40
C LEU A 120 11.24 8.73 -13.31
N LEU A 121 12.09 8.47 -14.30
CA LEU A 121 11.94 7.34 -15.21
C LEU A 121 11.90 6.01 -14.44
N VAL A 122 12.85 5.77 -13.53
CA VAL A 122 12.92 4.52 -12.77
C VAL A 122 11.74 4.40 -11.80
N ALA A 123 11.38 5.49 -11.11
CA ALA A 123 10.24 5.50 -10.21
C ALA A 123 8.91 5.23 -10.94
N ILE A 124 8.70 5.88 -12.09
CA ILE A 124 7.51 5.66 -12.94
C ILE A 124 7.51 4.25 -13.53
N ALA A 125 8.66 3.74 -13.98
CA ALA A 125 8.77 2.37 -14.47
C ALA A 125 8.41 1.35 -13.37
N GLY A 126 8.90 1.54 -12.14
CA GLY A 126 8.52 0.74 -10.98
C GLY A 126 7.01 0.77 -10.72
N ALA A 127 6.41 1.96 -10.74
CA ALA A 127 4.96 2.15 -10.60
C ALA A 127 4.17 1.37 -11.66
N LEU A 128 4.57 1.48 -12.93
CA LEU A 128 3.93 0.77 -14.04
C LEU A 128 4.06 -0.74 -13.91
N ILE A 129 5.24 -1.25 -13.55
CA ILE A 129 5.46 -2.69 -13.32
C ILE A 129 4.53 -3.19 -12.22
N ALA A 130 4.46 -2.49 -11.09
CA ALA A 130 3.59 -2.88 -9.98
C ALA A 130 2.11 -2.87 -10.38
N VAL A 131 1.67 -1.87 -11.15
CA VAL A 131 0.30 -1.80 -11.70
C VAL A 131 0.01 -2.97 -12.64
N VAL A 132 0.91 -3.28 -13.57
CA VAL A 132 0.77 -4.40 -14.51
C VAL A 132 0.68 -5.73 -13.75
N VAL A 133 1.61 -5.98 -12.82
CA VAL A 133 1.61 -7.19 -12.00
C VAL A 133 0.30 -7.32 -11.22
N THR A 134 -0.13 -6.24 -10.55
CA THR A 134 -1.39 -6.23 -9.78
C THR A 134 -2.60 -6.50 -10.67
N THR A 135 -2.63 -5.88 -11.86
CA THR A 135 -3.72 -6.07 -12.82
C THR A 135 -3.76 -7.49 -13.36
N LEU A 136 -2.59 -8.08 -13.65
CA LEU A 136 -2.47 -9.44 -14.15
C LEU A 136 -2.95 -10.46 -13.12
N PHE A 137 -2.51 -10.33 -11.86
CA PHE A 137 -3.00 -11.17 -10.76
C PHE A 137 -4.51 -11.06 -10.60
N ARG A 138 -5.04 -9.83 -10.67
CA ARG A 138 -6.49 -9.61 -10.57
C ARG A 138 -7.24 -10.24 -11.75
N LEU A 139 -6.72 -10.14 -12.97
CA LEU A 139 -7.32 -10.75 -14.15
C LEU A 139 -7.38 -12.28 -14.01
N ILE A 140 -6.29 -12.89 -13.56
CA ILE A 140 -6.22 -14.33 -13.28
C ILE A 140 -7.26 -14.72 -12.22
N TYR A 141 -7.32 -13.97 -11.12
CA TYR A 141 -8.29 -14.22 -10.05
C TYR A 141 -9.74 -14.11 -10.56
N LEU A 142 -10.03 -13.10 -11.39
CA LEU A 142 -11.36 -12.89 -11.96
C LEU A 142 -11.77 -14.01 -12.92
N ILE A 143 -10.83 -14.53 -13.72
CA ILE A 143 -11.06 -15.70 -14.57
C ILE A 143 -11.34 -16.92 -13.69
N LEU A 144 -10.50 -17.16 -12.68
CA LEU A 144 -10.63 -18.33 -11.81
C LEU A 144 -11.94 -18.30 -11.03
N SER A 145 -12.35 -17.14 -10.50
CA SER A 145 -13.61 -16.96 -9.77
C SER A 145 -14.86 -17.07 -10.64
N ARG A 146 -14.71 -17.04 -11.97
CA ARG A 146 -15.84 -17.17 -12.90
C ARG A 146 -15.97 -18.60 -13.44
N VAL A 147 -14.88 -19.36 -13.44
CA VAL A 147 -14.82 -20.72 -13.97
C VAL A 147 -14.98 -21.77 -12.88
N VAL A 148 -14.52 -21.48 -11.65
CA VAL A 148 -14.64 -22.34 -10.46
C VAL A 148 -15.77 -21.82 -9.58
#